data_AF-T1I2D6-F1
#
_entry.id   AF-T1I2D6-F1
#
_cell.length_a   1.000
_cell.length_b   1.000
_cell.length_c   1.000
_cell.angle_alpha   90.00
_cell.angle_beta   90.00
_cell.angle_gamma   90.00
#
_symmetry.space_group_name_H-M   'P 1'
#
loop_
_entity.id
_entity.type
_entity.pdbx_description
1 polymer ?
#
loop_
_entity_poly.entity_id
_entity_poly.type
_entity_poly.pdbx_seq_one_letter_code
_entity_poly.pdbx_strand_id
1 'polypeptide(L)'
;MADKSKTTPIIGIKPVPMKLFATWEVDRTPPNCIPRLCSLTLTRLVLLKTYGSDISSISLAVKMQGSKRTLRSNEMVLPSNGLLETELQLNFSLQ
;
A
#
# COMPACT_ATOMS: atom_id res chain seq x y z
N MET A 1 31.57 -11.10 -32.49
CA MET A 1 31.98 -9.87 -31.78
C MET A 1 30.75 -9.01 -31.57
N ALA A 2 30.67 -8.40 -30.39
CA ALA A 2 29.67 -7.42 -29.93
C ALA A 2 28.27 -7.96 -29.56
N ASP A 3 28.25 -8.52 -28.35
CA ASP A 3 27.23 -8.27 -27.32
C ASP A 3 26.42 -6.98 -27.53
N LYS A 4 25.09 -7.09 -27.46
CA LYS A 4 24.25 -5.97 -27.04
C LYS A 4 23.06 -6.51 -26.24
N SER A 5 23.41 -7.01 -25.06
CA SER A 5 22.54 -7.13 -23.90
C SER A 5 21.77 -5.83 -23.69
N LYS A 6 20.56 -5.75 -24.24
CA LYS A 6 19.62 -4.68 -23.96
C LYS A 6 19.00 -5.00 -22.59
N THR A 7 19.77 -4.75 -21.54
CA THR A 7 19.27 -4.65 -20.18
C THR A 7 18.28 -3.48 -20.16
N THR A 8 17.01 -3.79 -20.39
CA THR A 8 15.91 -2.87 -20.07
C THR A 8 16.05 -2.55 -18.59
N PRO A 9 16.32 -1.29 -18.21
CA PRO A 9 16.28 -0.95 -16.81
C PRO A 9 14.82 -1.15 -16.38
N ILE A 10 14.60 -1.93 -15.32
CA ILE A 10 13.29 -2.14 -14.70
C ILE A 10 12.90 -0.82 -14.02
N ILE A 11 12.62 0.19 -14.82
CA ILE A 11 12.22 1.52 -14.39
C ILE A 11 10.71 1.49 -14.23
N GLY A 12 10.29 1.55 -12.97
CA GLY A 12 9.07 2.25 -12.61
C GLY A 12 7.76 1.58 -13.02
N ILE A 13 7.48 0.40 -12.46
CA ILE A 13 6.07 0.06 -12.23
C ILE A 13 5.61 1.02 -11.13
N LYS A 14 5.13 2.21 -11.52
CA LYS A 14 4.43 3.09 -10.59
C LYS A 14 3.26 2.29 -10.01
N PRO A 15 3.15 2.14 -8.68
CA PRO A 15 2.05 1.45 -8.05
C PRO A 15 0.73 2.04 -8.52
N VAL A 16 -0.17 1.17 -8.98
CA VAL A 16 -1.49 1.58 -9.46
C VAL A 16 -2.19 2.35 -8.33
N PRO A 17 -2.71 3.58 -8.59
CA PRO A 17 -3.53 4.29 -7.63
C PRO A 17 -4.70 3.42 -7.18
N MET A 18 -4.93 3.28 -5.87
CA MET A 18 -6.06 2.52 -5.35
C MET A 18 -6.85 3.36 -4.36
N LYS A 19 -8.17 3.28 -4.50
CA LYS A 19 -9.11 3.82 -3.53
C LYS A 19 -9.81 2.65 -2.85
N LEU A 20 -9.58 2.50 -1.57
CA LEU A 20 -10.08 1.41 -0.74
C LEU A 20 -11.08 1.99 0.25
N PHE A 21 -12.28 1.41 0.26
CA PHE A 21 -13.39 1.89 1.08
C PHE A 21 -13.82 0.82 2.09
N ALA A 22 -14.04 1.23 3.33
CA ALA A 22 -14.68 0.41 4.36
C ALA A 22 -15.93 1.13 4.88
N THR A 23 -16.98 0.36 5.15
CA THR A 23 -18.16 0.84 5.87
C THR A 23 -17.92 0.68 7.36
N TRP A 24 -18.24 1.72 8.12
CA TRP A 24 -18.22 1.70 9.58
C TRP A 24 -19.22 0.67 10.13
N GLU A 25 -18.81 -0.13 11.11
CA GLU A 25 -19.73 -0.98 11.88
C GLU A 25 -20.22 -0.22 13.11
N VAL A 26 -21.49 0.17 13.09
CA VAL A 26 -22.13 1.03 14.10
C VAL A 26 -22.30 0.31 15.45
N ASP A 27 -22.32 -1.02 15.46
CA ASP A 27 -22.72 -1.87 16.60
C ASP A 27 -21.89 -1.73 17.88
N ARG A 28 -20.69 -1.12 17.82
CA ARG A 28 -19.79 -0.99 18.99
C ARG A 28 -19.57 0.44 19.47
N THR A 29 -20.33 1.40 18.95
CA THR A 29 -20.06 2.81 19.23
C THR A 29 -21.13 3.42 20.11
N PRO A 30 -20.76 4.27 21.09
CA PRO A 30 -21.74 4.92 21.95
C PRO A 30 -22.71 5.73 21.08
N PRO A 31 -23.98 5.87 21.49
CA PRO A 31 -25.04 6.52 20.70
C PRO A 31 -24.74 7.98 20.34
N ASN A 32 -23.72 8.58 20.96
CA ASN A 32 -23.28 9.96 20.73
C ASN A 32 -22.18 10.06 19.65
N CYS A 33 -21.73 8.93 19.08
CA CYS A 33 -20.71 8.91 18.04
C CYS A 33 -21.31 9.27 16.67
N ILE A 34 -21.02 10.48 16.22
CA ILE A 34 -21.27 10.87 14.83
C ILE A 34 -20.23 10.15 13.95
N PRO A 35 -20.65 9.38 12.92
CA PRO A 35 -19.71 8.76 11.99
C PRO A 35 -18.96 9.86 11.24
N ARG A 36 -17.69 10.07 11.60
CA ARG A 36 -16.81 10.96 10.84
C ARG A 36 -16.19 10.18 9.71
N LEU A 37 -16.22 10.75 8.51
CA LEU A 37 -15.41 10.27 7.40
C LEU A 37 -13.94 10.33 7.82
N CYS A 38 -13.31 9.16 7.96
CA CYS A 38 -11.87 9.07 8.22
C CYS A 38 -11.18 8.70 6.92
N SER A 39 -10.32 9.60 6.40
CA SER A 39 -9.56 9.36 5.17
C SER A 39 -8.06 9.36 5.48
N LEU A 40 -7.38 8.29 5.08
CA LEU A 40 -5.93 8.14 5.15
C LEU A 40 -5.41 8.04 3.72
N THR A 41 -4.49 8.92 3.34
CA THR A 41 -3.83 8.87 2.02
C THR A 41 -2.35 8.58 2.21
N LEU A 42 -1.86 7.48 1.62
CA LEU A 42 -0.44 7.16 1.55
C LEU A 42 0.09 7.59 0.19
N THR A 43 1.07 8.51 0.21
CA THR A 43 1.61 9.16 -0.98
C THR A 43 3.01 8.69 -1.36
N ARG A 44 3.77 8.14 -0.41
CA ARG A 44 5.13 7.65 -0.64
C ARG A 44 5.46 6.55 0.34
N LEU A 45 6.10 5.50 -0.15
CA LEU A 45 6.64 4.40 0.64
C LEU A 45 8.13 4.30 0.37
N VAL A 46 8.90 4.25 1.45
CA VAL A 46 10.36 4.11 1.42
C VAL A 46 10.76 2.96 2.34
N LEU A 47 11.45 1.97 1.80
CA LEU A 47 12.11 0.91 2.56
C LEU A 47 13.46 1.41 3.04
N LEU A 48 13.57 1.67 4.35
CA LEU A 48 14.82 2.15 4.97
C LEU A 48 15.85 1.03 5.15
N LYS A 49 15.43 -0.23 5.06
CA LYS A 49 16.26 -1.41 5.22
C LYS A 49 15.94 -2.42 4.13
N THR A 50 16.98 -3.10 3.65
CA THR A 50 16.81 -4.19 2.70
C THR A 50 16.13 -5.37 3.36
N TYR A 51 15.15 -5.92 2.66
CA TYR A 51 14.56 -7.21 2.98
C TYR A 51 15.40 -8.30 2.31
N GLY A 52 15.50 -9.47 2.94
CA GLY A 52 16.28 -10.59 2.42
C GLY A 52 15.78 -11.05 1.05
N SER A 53 16.61 -11.82 0.33
CA SER A 53 16.32 -12.34 -1.01
C SER A 53 15.08 -13.23 -1.09
N ASP A 54 14.52 -13.62 0.05
CA ASP A 54 13.32 -14.47 0.16
C ASP A 54 12.00 -13.69 0.00
N ILE A 55 12.05 -12.34 0.00
CA ILE A 55 10.86 -11.48 -0.08
C ILE A 55 10.80 -10.81 -1.44
N SER A 56 9.82 -11.23 -2.26
CA SER A 56 9.62 -10.75 -3.62
C SER A 56 8.59 -9.62 -3.74
N SER A 57 7.68 -9.50 -2.78
CA SER A 57 6.58 -8.52 -2.80
C SER A 57 6.23 -8.02 -1.40
N ILE A 58 5.66 -6.83 -1.33
CA ILE A 58 5.04 -6.26 -0.13
C ILE A 58 3.63 -5.76 -0.43
N SER A 59 2.75 -5.78 0.56
CA SER A 59 1.44 -5.13 0.48
C SER A 59 1.18 -4.32 1.74
N LEU A 60 0.40 -3.25 1.61
CA LEU A 60 -0.01 -2.40 2.71
C LEU A 60 -1.40 -2.78 3.15
N ALA A 61 -1.55 -3.09 4.43
CA ALA A 61 -2.83 -3.41 5.04
C ALA A 61 -3.17 -2.38 6.11
N VAL A 62 -4.34 -1.77 6.01
CA VAL A 62 -4.86 -0.78 6.96
C VAL A 62 -6.10 -1.34 7.62
N LYS A 63 -6.12 -1.32 8.95
CA LYS A 63 -7.28 -1.67 9.76
C LYS A 63 -7.65 -0.48 10.62
N MET A 64 -8.85 0.05 10.41
CA MET A 64 -9.37 1.11 11.26
C MET A 64 -9.75 0.55 12.63
N GLN A 65 -9.57 1.36 13.68
CA GLN A 65 -9.99 0.98 15.03
C GLN A 65 -11.50 0.72 15.03
N GLY A 66 -11.92 -0.40 15.63
CA GLY A 66 -13.33 -0.80 15.65
C GLY A 66 -13.83 -1.49 14.37
N SER A 67 -13.05 -1.51 13.27
CA SER A 67 -13.40 -2.24 12.05
C SER A 67 -12.98 -3.72 12.14
N LYS A 68 -13.89 -4.65 11.81
CA LYS A 68 -13.50 -6.05 11.54
C LYS A 68 -12.77 -6.20 10.21
N ARG A 69 -12.99 -5.28 9.26
CA ARG A 69 -12.43 -5.32 7.91
C ARG A 69 -11.05 -4.68 7.86
N THR A 70 -10.12 -5.38 7.22
CA THR A 70 -8.80 -4.86 6.84
C THR A 70 -8.82 -4.51 5.36
N LEU A 71 -8.42 -3.29 5.01
CA LEU A 71 -8.23 -2.85 3.63
C LEU A 71 -6.80 -3.16 3.21
N ARG A 72 -6.61 -3.89 2.12
CA ARG A 72 -5.28 -4.31 1.64
C ARG A 72 -5.03 -3.73 0.25
N SER A 73 -3.87 -3.14 0.03
CA SER A 73 -3.40 -2.74 -1.29
C SER A 73 -2.99 -3.96 -2.11
N ASN A 74 -2.78 -3.76 -3.42
CA ASN A 74 -2.09 -4.76 -4.22
C ASN A 74 -0.65 -4.92 -3.75
N GLU A 75 -0.08 -6.05 -4.12
CA GLU A 75 1.33 -6.36 -3.97
C GLU A 75 2.19 -5.44 -4.84
N MET A 76 3.28 -4.98 -4.26
CA MET A 76 4.31 -4.18 -4.89
C MET A 76 5.57 -5.02 -4.92
N VAL A 77 6.07 -5.28 -6.13
CA VAL A 77 7.26 -6.12 -6.33
C VAL A 77 8.49 -5.38 -5.80
N LEU A 78 9.32 -6.08 -5.02
CA LEU A 78 10.58 -5.54 -4.54
C LEU A 78 11.64 -5.60 -5.66
N PRO A 79 12.39 -4.51 -5.88
CA PRO A 79 13.57 -4.57 -6.72
C PRO A 79 14.67 -5.44 -6.08
N SER A 80 15.52 -6.05 -6.91
CA SER A 80 16.56 -7.00 -6.49
C SER A 80 17.63 -6.41 -5.56
N ASN A 81 17.74 -5.08 -5.51
CA ASN A 81 18.60 -4.36 -4.56
C ASN A 81 17.99 -4.28 -3.14
N GLY A 82 16.76 -4.76 -2.94
CA GLY A 82 16.05 -4.76 -1.66
C GLY A 82 15.60 -3.38 -1.17
N LEU A 83 15.85 -2.31 -1.94
CA LEU A 83 15.48 -0.94 -1.61
C LEU A 83 14.33 -0.49 -2.51
N LEU A 84 13.17 -0.23 -1.91
CA LEU A 84 12.00 0.30 -2.61
C LEU A 84 11.78 1.74 -2.19
N GLU A 85 11.79 2.63 -3.16
CA GLU A 85 11.24 3.97 -3.04
C GLU A 85 10.16 4.11 -4.11
N THR A 86 8.93 4.36 -3.69
CA THR A 86 7.82 4.41 -4.62
C THR A 86 6.78 5.44 -4.22
N GLU A 87 6.30 6.19 -5.22
CA GLU A 87 5.16 7.08 -5.08
C GLU A 87 3.88 6.24 -5.01
N LEU A 88 3.06 6.50 -4.01
CA LEU A 88 1.78 5.85 -3.79
C LEU A 88 0.64 6.83 -4.02
N GLN A 89 -0.50 6.30 -4.46
CA GLN A 89 -1.76 7.01 -4.42
C GLN A 89 -2.81 6.07 -3.83
N LEU A 90 -2.57 5.67 -2.58
CA LEU A 90 -3.49 4.81 -1.83
C LEU A 90 -4.36 5.69 -0.95
N ASN A 91 -5.65 5.75 -1.24
CA ASN A 91 -6.63 6.41 -0.39
C ASN A 91 -7.48 5.34 0.32
N PHE A 92 -7.51 5.41 1.65
CA PHE A 92 -8.34 4.58 2.50
C PHE A 92 -9.40 5.49 3.12
N SER A 93 -10.66 5.22 2.85
CA SER A 93 -11.76 6.01 3.42
C SER A 93 -12.74 5.11 4.16
N LEU A 94 -13.08 5.53 5.39
CA LEU A 94 -14.10 4.92 6.23
C LEU A 94 -15.34 5.80 6.19
N GLN A 95 -16.45 5.24 5.73
CA GLN A 95 -17.74 5.91 5.59
C GLN A 95 -18.78 5.33 6.55
#